data_AF-A0A7V5DUU7-F1
#
_entry.id   AF-A0A7V5DUU7-F1
#
_cell.length_a   1.000
_cell.length_b   1.000
_cell.length_c   1.000
_cell.angle_alpha   90.00
_cell.angle_beta   90.00
_cell.angle_gamma   90.00
#
_symmetry.space_group_name_H-M   'P 1'
#
loop_
_entity.id
_entity.type
_entity.pdbx_description
1 polymer ?
#
loop_
_entity_poly.entity_id
_entity_poly.type
_entity_poly.pdbx_seq_one_letter_code
_entity_poly.pdbx_strand_id
1 'polypeptide(L)' 'MTALVVGIVLVLLAVYLVLPVSWSPQWGNSVLEFLKGGIPLGALMIGLLAIFIGITDIKDRMEAKKEEEKEKSEKKEQTE' A
#
# COMPACT_ATOMS: atom_id res chain seq x y z
N MET A 1 30.47 8.70 -6.22
CA MET A 1 30.03 10.08 -5.87
C MET A 1 28.92 10.59 -6.78
N THR A 2 28.87 10.17 -8.05
CA THR A 2 27.88 10.61 -9.04
C THR A 2 26.42 10.39 -8.63
N ALA A 3 26.08 9.24 -8.03
CA ALA A 3 24.70 8.96 -7.60
C ALA A 3 24.20 9.91 -6.49
N LEU A 4 25.05 10.25 -5.53
CA LEU A 4 24.72 11.22 -4.47
C LEU A 4 24.54 12.63 -5.02
N VAL A 5 25.41 13.06 -5.94
CA VAL A 5 25.30 14.37 -6.59
C VAL A 5 24.03 14.46 -7.43
N VAL A 6 23.73 13.43 -8.23
CA VAL A 6 22.49 13.36 -9.02
C VAL A 6 21.26 13.39 -8.12
N GLY A 7 21.27 12.64 -7.01
CA GLY A 7 20.17 12.66 -6.04
C GLY A 7 19.96 14.05 -5.44
N ILE A 8 21.02 14.73 -5.01
CA ILE A 8 20.94 16.09 -4.45
C ILE A 8 20.41 17.09 -5.49
N VAL A 9 20.90 17.01 -6.74
CA VAL A 9 20.43 17.88 -7.83
C VAL A 9 18.94 17.66 -8.11
N LEU A 10 18.49 16.41 -8.15
CA LEU A 10 17.08 16.08 -8.36
C LEU A 10 16.19 16.59 -7.22
N VAL A 11 16.64 16.49 -5.97
CA VAL A 11 15.90 17.02 -4.82
C VAL A 11 15.80 18.55 -4.89
N LEU A 12 16.89 19.25 -5.18
CA LEU A 12 16.87 20.72 -5.33
C LEU A 12 15.96 21.16 -6.48
N LEU A 13 15.96 20.44 -7.59
CA LEU A 13 15.11 20.70 -8.74
C LEU A 13 13.63 20.46 -8.39
N ALA A 14 13.31 19.38 -7.68
CA ALA A 14 11.96 19.11 -7.20
C ALA A 14 11.44 20.22 -6.28
N VAL A 15 12.28 20.69 -5.34
CA VAL A 15 11.94 21.83 -4.47
C VAL A 15 11.74 23.12 -5.28
N TYR A 16 12.60 23.39 -6.27
CA TYR A 16 12.48 24.56 -7.14
C TYR A 16 11.19 24.56 -7.98
N LEU A 17 10.74 23.42 -8.49
CA LEU A 17 9.51 23.31 -9.29
C LEU A 17 8.23 23.55 -8.47
N VAL A 18 8.25 23.19 -7.18
CA VAL A 18 7.08 23.28 -6.28
C VAL A 18 7.02 24.62 -5.53
N LEU A 19 8.11 25.39 -5.53
CA LEU A 19 8.23 26.59 -4.71
C LEU A 19 7.22 27.66 -5.13
N PRO A 20 6.50 28.32 -4.19
CA PRO A 20 5.48 29.29 -4.56
C PRO A 20 6.02 30.70 -4.75
N VAL A 21 6.94 30.85 -5.67
CA VAL A 21 7.65 32.11 -5.94
C VAL A 21 7.52 32.53 -7.41
N SER A 22 7.43 33.84 -7.67
CA SER A 22 7.09 34.42 -8.98
C SER A 22 8.06 34.10 -10.13
N TRP A 23 9.32 33.85 -9.81
CA TRP A 23 10.38 33.39 -10.72
C TRP A 23 10.48 31.86 -10.89
N SER A 24 9.59 31.09 -10.26
CA SER A 24 9.55 29.63 -10.43
C SER A 24 8.30 29.19 -11.19
N PRO A 25 8.29 27.97 -11.76
CA PRO A 25 7.15 27.48 -12.52
C PRO A 25 5.86 27.27 -11.70
N GLN A 26 5.91 27.31 -10.36
CA GLN A 26 4.74 27.18 -9.48
C GLN A 26 3.92 25.90 -9.75
N TRP A 27 4.61 24.80 -10.07
CA TRP A 27 3.95 23.53 -10.42
C TRP A 27 3.35 22.82 -9.20
N GLY A 28 3.43 23.40 -8.00
CA GLY A 28 2.85 22.82 -6.79
C GLY A 28 1.39 22.41 -6.98
N ASN A 29 0.56 23.24 -7.64
CA ASN A 29 -0.84 22.91 -7.85
C ASN A 29 -1.02 21.76 -8.87
N SER A 30 -0.24 21.75 -9.95
CA SER A 30 -0.26 20.68 -10.96
C SER A 30 0.24 19.34 -10.40
N VAL A 31 1.24 19.37 -9.51
CA VAL A 31 1.72 18.16 -8.81
C VAL A 31 0.64 17.64 -7.86
N LEU A 32 -0.05 18.52 -7.14
CA LEU A 32 -1.16 18.12 -6.28
C LEU A 32 -2.34 17.55 -7.07
N GLU A 33 -2.67 18.12 -8.22
CA GLU A 33 -3.71 17.59 -9.11
C GLU A 33 -3.32 16.21 -9.69
N PHE A 34 -2.07 16.05 -10.12
CA PHE A 34 -1.55 14.76 -10.57
C PHE A 34 -1.56 13.72 -9.44
N LEU A 35 -1.13 14.09 -8.24
CA LEU A 35 -1.13 13.20 -7.08
C LEU A 35 -2.56 12.83 -6.66
N LYS A 36 -3.50 13.79 -6.66
CA LYS A 36 -4.92 13.55 -6.44
C LYS A 36 -5.52 12.61 -7.49
N GLY A 37 -5.06 12.65 -8.74
CA GLY A 37 -5.46 11.71 -9.79
C GLY A 37 -4.80 10.34 -9.66
N GLY A 38 -3.55 10.28 -9.21
CA GLY A 38 -2.78 9.04 -9.04
C GLY A 38 -3.19 8.22 -7.81
N ILE A 39 -3.60 8.88 -6.72
CA ILE A 39 -4.02 8.22 -5.48
C ILE A 39 -5.20 7.25 -5.71
N PRO A 40 -6.32 7.64 -6.36
CA PRO A 40 -7.42 6.72 -6.65
C PRO A 40 -7.01 5.53 -7.50
N LEU A 41 -6.14 5.74 -8.50
CA LEU A 41 -5.65 4.66 -9.38
C LEU A 41 -4.78 3.66 -8.60
N GLY A 42 -3.86 4.18 -7.77
CA GLY A 42 -3.04 3.36 -6.87
C GLY A 42 -3.88 2.63 -5.83
N ALA A 43 -4.87 3.30 -5.23
CA ALA A 43 -5.79 2.72 -4.26
C ALA A 43 -6.65 1.62 -4.88
N LEU A 44 -7.08 1.78 -6.14
CA LEU A 44 -7.82 0.74 -6.86
C LEU A 44 -6.94 -0.48 -7.11
N MET A 45 -5.72 -0.28 -7.60
CA MET A 45 -4.78 -1.38 -7.86
C MET A 45 -4.42 -2.13 -6.57
N ILE A 46 -4.00 -1.41 -5.52
CA ILE A 46 -3.63 -2.01 -4.23
C ILE A 46 -4.86 -2.63 -3.56
N GLY A 47 -6.02 -1.98 -3.66
CA GLY A 47 -7.28 -2.48 -3.10
C GLY A 47 -7.72 -3.79 -3.74
N LEU A 48 -7.62 -3.92 -5.07
CA LEU A 48 -7.90 -5.18 -5.77
C LEU A 48 -6.95 -6.29 -5.31
N LEU A 49 -5.65 -6.01 -5.21
CA LEU A 49 -4.67 -6.97 -4.70
C LEU A 49 -4.98 -7.37 -3.25
N ALA A 50 -5.34 -6.42 -2.39
CA ALA A 50 -5.71 -6.67 -1.01
C ALA A 50 -6.97 -7.55 -0.87
N ILE A 51 -7.96 -7.38 -1.77
CA ILE A 51 -9.15 -8.25 -1.80
C ILE A 51 -8.76 -9.68 -2.13
N PHE A 52 -7.90 -9.91 -3.14
CA PHE A 52 -7.47 -11.26 -3.49
C PHE A 52 -6.67 -11.93 -2.35
N ILE A 53 -5.75 -11.21 -1.73
CA ILE A 53 -4.99 -11.72 -0.59
C ILE A 53 -5.92 -11.99 0.60
N GLY A 54 -6.84 -11.07 0.89
CA GLY A 54 -7.79 -11.20 2.00
C GLY A 54 -8.74 -12.39 1.85
N ILE A 55 -9.23 -12.68 0.63
CA ILE A 55 -10.10 -13.85 0.40
C ILE A 55 -9.35 -15.16 0.69
N THR A 56 -8.09 -15.26 0.25
CA THR A 56 -7.26 -16.45 0.51
C THR A 56 -6.93 -16.57 2.00
N ASP A 57 -6.50 -15.48 2.66
CA ASP A 57 -6.19 -15.46 4.09
C ASP A 57 -7.42 -15.83 4.96
N ILE A 58 -8.61 -15.32 4.63
CA ILE A 58 -9.85 -15.64 5.35
C ILE A 58 -10.21 -17.12 5.20
N LYS A 59 -10.07 -17.69 4.00
CA LYS A 59 -10.37 -19.11 3.77
C LYS A 59 -9.43 -20.02 4.57
N ASP A 60 -8.12 -19.77 4.50
CA ASP A 60 -7.13 -20.54 5.24
C ASP A 60 -7.38 -20.44 6.76
N ARG A 61 -7.72 -19.25 7.26
CA ARG A 61 -8.04 -19.04 8.67
C ARG A 61 -9.34 -19.73 9.11
N MET A 62 -10.34 -19.82 8.23
CA MET A 62 -11.58 -20.53 8.51
C MET A 62 -11.38 -22.04 8.52
N GLU A 63 -10.58 -22.59 7.62
CA GLU A 63 -10.23 -24.01 7.61
C GLU A 63 -9.42 -24.41 8.84
N ALA A 64 -8.41 -23.62 9.21
CA ALA A 64 -7.63 -23.84 10.43
C ALA A 64 -8.51 -23.86 11.69
N LYS A 65 -9.44 -22.89 11.82
CA LYS A 65 -10.40 -22.87 12.93
C LYS A 65 -11.30 -24.11 12.96
N LYS A 66 -11.70 -24.61 11.79
CA LYS A 66 -12.58 -25.78 11.68
C LYS A 66 -11.86 -27.08 12.02
N GLU A 67 -10.57 -27.19 11.70
CA GLU A 67 -9.74 -28.33 12.13
C GLU A 67 -9.48 -28.29 13.64
N GLU A 68 -9.16 -27.12 14.22
CA GLU A 68 -8.98 -26.98 15.67
C GLU A 68 -10.25 -27.33 16.46
N GLU A 69 -11.43 -26.98 15.95
CA GLU A 69 -12.71 -27.33 16.57
C GLU A 69 -13.00 -28.83 16.48
N LYS A 70 -12.67 -29.47 15.35
CA LYS A 70 -12.83 -30.92 15.17
C LYS A 70 -11.91 -31.73 16.09
N GLU A 71 -10.64 -31.35 16.19
CA GLU A 71 -9.72 -32.00 17.14
C GLU A 71 -10.18 -31.83 18.59
N LYS A 72 -10.74 -30.66 18.94
CA LYS A 72 -11.31 -30.45 20.29
C LYS A 72 -12.55 -31.29 20.56
N SER A 73 -13.43 -31.48 19.57
CA SER A 73 -14.61 -32.34 19.74
C SER A 73 -14.23 -33.82 19.82
N GLU A 74 -13.34 -34.30 18.95
CA GLU A 74 -12.91 -35.70 18.95
C GLU A 74 -12.14 -36.07 20.22
N LYS A 75 -11.32 -35.15 20.74
CA LYS A 75 -10.59 -35.35 22.00
C LYS A 75 -11.51 -35.34 23.23
N LYS A 76 -12.63 -34.61 23.17
CA LYS A 76 -13.66 -34.63 24.22
C LYS A 76 -14.42 -35.95 24.22
N GLU A 77 -14.76 -36.46 23.04
CA GLU A 77 -15.54 -37.69 22.87
C GLU A 77 -14.72 -38.96 23.18
N GLN A 78 -13.39 -38.92 23.11
CA GLN A 78 -12.50 -40.01 23.54
C GLN A 78 -12.16 -40.02 25.04
N THR A 79 -12.51 -38.97 25.80
CA THR A 79 -12.18 -38.84 27.23
C THR A 79 -13.40 -39.06 28.16
N GLU A 80 -14.61 -39.19 27.60
CA GLU A 80 -15.85 -39.59 28.30
C GLU A 80 -16.14 -41.08 28.11
#